data_AF-A0A1Y2JPA3-F1
#
_entry.id   AF-A0A1Y2JPA3-F1
#
_cell.length_a   1.000
_cell.length_b   1.000
_cell.length_c   1.000
_cell.angle_alpha   90.00
_cell.angle_beta   90.00
_cell.angle_gamma   90.00
#
_symmetry.space_group_name_H-M   'P 1'
#
loop_
_entity.id
_entity.type
_entity.pdbx_description
1 polymer ?
#
loop_
_entity_poly.entity_id
_entity_poly.type
_entity_poly.pdbx_seq_one_letter_code
_entity_poly.pdbx_strand_id
1 'polypeptide(L)'
;MKGWRLARVILIWVALALAIGVPIAAAAGSEQLAWRGSLYILAGFAGIVALGLVLVQPLLIGGYLPGFPAYRGRRAHHWIGGALVAAIVIHVVGLWITSPPDMIDALTFSSPTPFSPFGVTAMWAIFAVALLAALRRRLGLRPRTWRFIHMPLAIVIVAGSVVHCLLIEGTMETISKAALCALVLAATVKVMIDLQVWRKRRTLRGESTAPR
;
A
#
# COMPACT_ATOMS: atom_id res chain seq x y z
N MET A 1 15.07 10.41 30.11
CA MET A 1 14.02 10.72 29.09
C MET A 1 14.48 10.65 27.63
N LYS A 2 15.72 11.05 27.26
CA LYS A 2 16.24 10.91 25.87
C LYS A 2 16.36 9.46 25.39
N GLY A 3 16.84 8.54 26.25
CA GLY A 3 17.02 7.12 25.91
C GLY A 3 15.73 6.40 25.51
N TRP A 4 14.62 6.65 26.23
CA TRP A 4 13.30 6.08 25.90
C TRP A 4 12.74 6.56 24.55
N ARG A 5 13.00 7.81 24.17
CA ARG A 5 12.60 8.32 22.85
C ARG A 5 13.38 7.63 21.74
N LEU A 6 14.69 7.45 21.91
CA LEU A 6 15.53 6.77 20.92
C LEU A 6 15.15 5.29 20.78
N ALA A 7 14.97 4.58 21.90
CA ALA A 7 14.54 3.18 21.89
C ALA A 7 13.21 3.00 21.13
N ARG A 8 12.21 3.85 21.39
CA ARG A 8 10.94 3.81 20.66
C ARG A 8 11.10 4.05 19.16
N VAL A 9 11.96 4.99 18.76
CA VAL A 9 12.23 5.27 17.34
C VAL A 9 12.83 4.04 16.66
N ILE A 10 13.84 3.44 17.29
CA ILE A 10 14.49 2.23 16.79
C ILE A 10 13.48 1.09 16.68
N LEU A 11 12.66 0.87 17.71
CA LEU A 11 11.64 -0.20 17.71
C LEU A 11 10.63 -0.05 16.57
N ILE A 12 10.19 1.17 16.24
CA ILE A 12 9.26 1.39 15.13
C ILE A 12 9.91 1.04 13.79
N TRP A 13 11.16 1.46 13.58
CA TRP A 13 11.88 1.15 12.33
C TRP A 13 12.20 -0.33 12.21
N VAL A 14 12.62 -0.98 13.31
CA VAL A 14 12.85 -2.42 13.35
C VAL A 14 11.56 -3.18 13.08
N ALA A 15 10.45 -2.80 13.71
CA ALA A 15 9.15 -3.43 13.48
C ALA A 15 8.69 -3.30 12.02
N LEU A 16 8.88 -2.12 11.40
CA LEU A 16 8.57 -1.93 9.99
C LEU A 16 9.48 -2.76 9.08
N ALA A 17 10.79 -2.78 9.36
CA ALA A 17 11.75 -3.57 8.61
C ALA A 17 11.45 -5.06 8.71
N LEU A 18 11.06 -5.56 9.88
CA LEU A 18 10.65 -6.96 10.08
C LEU A 18 9.32 -7.26 9.37
N ALA A 19 8.33 -6.36 9.47
CA ALA A 19 7.02 -6.55 8.83
C ALA A 19 7.13 -6.74 7.30
N ILE A 20 8.11 -6.08 6.66
CA ILE A 20 8.34 -6.19 5.22
C ILE A 20 9.38 -7.27 4.89
N GLY A 21 10.47 -7.34 5.68
CA GLY A 21 11.60 -8.23 5.44
C GLY A 21 11.29 -9.70 5.70
N VAL A 22 10.48 -10.01 6.72
CA VAL A 22 10.15 -11.41 7.05
C VAL A 22 9.38 -12.09 5.92
N PRO A 23 8.29 -11.53 5.35
CA PRO A 23 7.62 -12.16 4.21
C PRO A 23 8.50 -12.32 2.97
N ILE A 24 9.41 -11.36 2.71
CA ILE A 24 10.38 -11.45 1.60
C ILE A 24 11.37 -12.60 1.86
N ALA A 25 11.93 -12.70 3.05
CA ALA A 25 12.87 -13.75 3.41
C ALA A 25 12.20 -15.14 3.39
N ALA A 26 10.97 -15.24 3.92
CA ALA A 26 10.17 -16.45 3.87
C ALA A 26 9.88 -16.88 2.43
N ALA A 27 9.50 -15.94 1.56
CA ALA A 27 9.31 -16.21 0.14
C ALA A 27 10.60 -16.67 -0.55
N ALA A 28 11.75 -16.11 -0.19
CA ALA A 28 13.05 -16.47 -0.78
C ALA A 28 13.52 -17.87 -0.41
N GLY A 29 13.13 -18.36 0.77
CA GLY A 29 13.38 -19.73 1.21
C GLY A 29 12.32 -20.76 0.79
N SER A 30 11.30 -20.35 0.03
CA SER A 30 10.16 -21.21 -0.31
C SER A 30 10.51 -22.25 -1.38
N GLU A 31 10.20 -23.52 -1.11
CA GLU A 31 10.36 -24.62 -2.09
C GLU A 31 9.54 -24.40 -3.37
N GLN A 32 8.49 -23.57 -3.31
CA GLN A 32 7.67 -23.20 -4.47
C GLN A 32 8.46 -22.43 -5.54
N LEU A 33 9.67 -21.94 -5.22
CA LEU A 33 10.58 -21.31 -6.17
C LEU A 33 11.41 -22.30 -7.00
N ALA A 34 11.58 -23.56 -6.57
CA ALA A 34 12.58 -24.48 -7.10
C ALA A 34 12.52 -24.71 -8.63
N TRP A 35 11.34 -24.54 -9.23
CA TRP A 35 11.09 -24.78 -10.65
C TRP A 35 10.64 -23.52 -11.41
N ARG A 36 10.75 -22.34 -10.79
CA ARG A 36 10.27 -21.08 -11.37
C ARG A 36 11.40 -20.36 -12.10
N GLY A 37 11.10 -19.83 -13.29
CA GLY A 37 12.04 -18.99 -14.03
C GLY A 37 12.31 -17.65 -13.33
N SER A 38 13.50 -17.08 -13.54
CA SER A 38 13.94 -15.85 -12.86
C SER A 38 12.99 -14.67 -13.02
N LEU A 39 12.39 -14.49 -14.21
CA LEU A 39 11.39 -13.44 -14.46
C LEU A 39 10.10 -13.64 -13.65
N TYR A 40 9.63 -14.87 -13.50
CA TYR A 40 8.45 -15.18 -12.70
C TYR A 40 8.72 -14.91 -11.22
N ILE A 41 9.90 -15.29 -10.75
CA ILE A 41 10.35 -15.01 -9.38
C ILE A 41 10.38 -13.50 -9.15
N LEU A 42 11.04 -12.73 -10.02
CA LEU A 42 11.10 -11.27 -9.92
C LEU A 42 9.71 -10.63 -9.91
N ALA A 43 8.80 -11.11 -10.78
CA ALA A 43 7.42 -10.67 -10.81
C ALA A 43 6.72 -10.92 -9.47
N GLY A 44 6.83 -12.14 -8.92
CA GLY A 44 6.27 -12.50 -7.62
C GLY A 44 6.78 -11.60 -6.49
N PHE A 45 8.11 -11.40 -6.40
CA PHE A 45 8.72 -10.53 -5.39
C PHE A 45 8.31 -9.07 -5.54
N ALA A 46 8.13 -8.57 -6.77
CA ALA A 46 7.62 -7.22 -7.00
C ALA A 46 6.21 -7.04 -6.40
N GLY A 47 5.38 -8.08 -6.42
CA GLY A 47 4.07 -8.11 -5.74
C GLY A 47 4.20 -8.04 -4.21
N ILE A 48 5.12 -8.81 -3.60
CA ILE A 48 5.39 -8.78 -2.15
C ILE A 48 5.88 -7.38 -1.73
N VAL A 49 6.81 -6.81 -2.48
CA VAL A 49 7.34 -5.46 -2.25
C VAL A 49 6.22 -4.43 -2.39
N ALA A 50 5.37 -4.54 -3.41
CA ALA A 50 4.22 -3.63 -3.58
C ALA A 50 3.31 -3.64 -2.34
N LEU A 51 2.99 -4.81 -1.78
CA LEU A 51 2.18 -4.90 -0.54
C LEU A 51 2.89 -4.24 0.65
N GLY A 52 4.21 -4.41 0.78
CA GLY A 52 5.02 -3.70 1.78
C GLY A 52 4.98 -2.18 1.59
N LEU A 53 5.03 -1.69 0.36
CA LEU A 53 4.90 -0.25 0.06
C LEU A 53 3.49 0.26 0.38
N VAL A 54 2.44 -0.53 0.15
CA VAL A 54 1.05 -0.20 0.56
C VAL A 54 0.96 -0.03 2.07
N LEU A 55 1.65 -0.82 2.89
CA LEU A 55 1.75 -0.61 4.34
C LEU A 55 2.41 0.72 4.71
N VAL A 56 3.48 1.09 4.01
CA VAL A 56 4.27 2.29 4.32
C VAL A 56 3.49 3.57 4.03
N GLN A 57 2.62 3.57 3.02
CA GLN A 57 1.85 4.75 2.59
C GLN A 57 1.01 5.41 3.70
N PRO A 58 0.12 4.70 4.42
CA PRO A 58 -0.65 5.27 5.52
C PRO A 58 0.26 5.74 6.67
N LEU A 59 1.33 5.00 6.98
CA LEU A 59 2.25 5.38 8.06
C LEU A 59 2.95 6.72 7.79
N LEU A 60 3.33 6.98 6.53
CA LEU A 60 3.94 8.25 6.10
C LEU A 60 2.96 9.42 6.14
N ILE A 61 1.75 9.25 5.60
CA ILE A 61 0.77 10.35 5.53
C ILE A 61 0.14 10.66 6.90
N GLY A 62 0.01 9.64 7.76
CA GLY A 62 -0.43 9.77 9.15
C GLY A 62 0.63 10.36 10.08
N GLY A 63 1.90 10.41 9.65
CA GLY A 63 3.00 10.92 10.47
C GLY A 63 3.40 9.99 11.61
N TYR A 64 3.16 8.68 11.45
CA TYR A 64 3.51 7.68 12.48
C TYR A 64 4.97 7.25 12.42
N LEU A 65 5.65 7.46 11.28
CA LEU A 65 7.07 7.18 11.16
C LEU A 65 7.92 8.29 11.79
N PRO A 66 8.78 7.96 12.76
CA PRO A 66 9.59 8.94 13.47
C PRO A 66 10.66 9.57 12.56
N GLY A 67 11.04 10.81 12.86
CA GLY A 67 12.11 11.53 12.16
C GLY A 67 11.68 12.33 10.92
N PHE A 68 10.41 12.22 10.52
CA PHE A 68 9.87 12.99 9.39
C PHE A 68 9.00 14.18 9.85
N PRO A 69 9.42 15.43 9.59
CA PRO A 69 8.49 16.56 9.60
C PRO A 69 7.34 16.28 8.62
N ALA A 70 6.13 16.77 8.92
CA ALA A 70 4.94 16.49 8.11
C ALA A 70 5.10 16.80 6.60
N TYR A 71 5.94 17.78 6.25
CA TYR A 71 6.29 18.07 4.85
C TYR A 71 7.12 16.94 4.20
N ARG A 72 8.16 16.46 4.89
CA ARG A 72 9.01 15.37 4.39
C ARG A 72 8.22 14.06 4.29
N GLY A 73 7.30 13.80 5.23
CA GLY A 73 6.39 12.65 5.17
C GLY A 73 5.51 12.65 3.91
N ARG A 74 4.96 13.81 3.52
CA ARG A 74 4.20 13.94 2.26
C ARG A 74 5.04 13.74 1.02
N ARG A 75 6.28 14.25 1.01
CA ARG A 75 7.22 14.04 -0.10
C ARG A 75 7.59 12.55 -0.21
N ALA A 76 7.91 11.90 0.91
CA ALA A 76 8.17 10.48 0.96
C ALA A 76 6.96 9.65 0.48
N HIS A 77 5.75 9.97 0.93
CA HIS A 77 4.50 9.33 0.47
C HIS A 77 4.36 9.40 -1.06
N HIS A 78 4.67 10.55 -1.67
CA HIS A 78 4.66 10.69 -3.13
C HIS A 78 5.71 9.82 -3.83
N TRP A 79 6.97 9.81 -3.35
CA TRP A 79 8.03 8.98 -3.93
C TRP A 79 7.79 7.48 -3.76
N ILE A 80 7.32 7.06 -2.58
CA ILE A 80 6.87 5.68 -2.33
C ILE A 80 5.67 5.33 -3.21
N GLY A 81 4.82 6.30 -3.56
CA GLY A 81 3.75 6.12 -4.53
C GLY A 81 4.29 5.80 -5.92
N GLY A 82 5.30 6.52 -6.37
CA GLY A 82 6.01 6.22 -7.62
C GLY A 82 6.67 4.84 -7.59
N ALA A 83 7.32 4.47 -6.49
CA ALA A 83 7.93 3.15 -6.31
C ALA A 83 6.88 2.02 -6.32
N LEU A 84 5.72 2.24 -5.71
CA LEU A 84 4.60 1.29 -5.72
C LEU A 84 4.08 1.06 -7.15
N VAL A 85 3.91 2.13 -7.93
CA VAL A 85 3.53 2.03 -9.34
C VAL A 85 4.56 1.22 -10.13
N ALA A 86 5.85 1.50 -9.95
CA ALA A 86 6.92 0.77 -10.62
C ALA A 86 6.92 -0.72 -10.25
N ALA A 87 6.76 -1.05 -8.95
CA ALA A 87 6.68 -2.43 -8.50
C ALA A 87 5.50 -3.19 -9.13
N ILE A 88 4.34 -2.53 -9.28
CA ILE A 88 3.17 -3.13 -9.93
C ILE A 88 3.40 -3.32 -11.42
N VAL A 89 4.02 -2.36 -12.11
CA VAL A 89 4.36 -2.54 -13.52
C VAL A 89 5.30 -3.73 -13.70
N ILE A 90 6.33 -3.86 -12.85
CA ILE A 90 7.25 -5.01 -12.89
C ILE A 90 6.50 -6.32 -12.62
N HIS A 91 5.61 -6.34 -11.63
CA HIS A 91 4.79 -7.51 -11.30
C HIS A 91 3.91 -7.93 -12.49
N VAL A 92 3.14 -7.01 -13.06
CA VAL A 92 2.17 -7.26 -14.13
C VAL A 92 2.87 -7.61 -15.45
N VAL A 93 3.89 -6.86 -15.84
CA VAL A 93 4.66 -7.13 -17.07
C VAL A 93 5.44 -8.43 -16.94
N GLY A 94 6.04 -8.70 -15.78
CA GLY A 94 6.73 -9.96 -15.53
C GLY A 94 5.78 -11.15 -15.65
N LEU A 95 4.59 -11.09 -15.05
CA LEU A 95 3.55 -12.11 -15.21
C LEU A 95 3.05 -12.21 -16.65
N TRP A 96 2.94 -11.10 -17.38
CA TRP A 96 2.53 -11.11 -18.79
C TRP A 96 3.54 -11.84 -19.67
N ILE A 97 4.83 -11.64 -19.43
CA ILE A 97 5.88 -12.31 -20.19
C ILE A 97 5.90 -13.82 -19.89
N THR A 98 5.73 -14.20 -18.62
CA THR A 98 5.84 -15.59 -18.20
C THR A 98 4.57 -16.40 -18.41
N SER A 99 3.40 -15.74 -18.35
CA SER A 99 2.07 -16.35 -18.47
C SER A 99 1.09 -15.40 -19.18
N PRO A 100 1.25 -15.14 -20.49
CA PRO A 100 0.36 -14.23 -21.22
C PRO A 100 -1.13 -14.61 -21.16
N PRO A 101 -1.54 -15.89 -21.32
CA PRO A 101 -2.95 -16.27 -21.24
C PRO A 101 -3.59 -15.94 -19.89
N ASP A 102 -2.91 -16.28 -18.78
CA ASP A 102 -3.40 -16.00 -17.42
C ASP A 102 -3.62 -14.50 -17.20
N MET A 103 -2.76 -13.67 -17.79
CA MET A 103 -2.87 -12.22 -17.69
C MET A 103 -3.97 -11.63 -18.57
N ILE A 104 -4.19 -12.20 -19.77
CA ILE A 104 -5.35 -11.85 -20.60
C ILE A 104 -6.62 -12.14 -19.79
N ASP A 105 -6.74 -13.37 -19.26
CA ASP A 105 -7.90 -13.79 -18.48
C ASP A 105 -8.12 -12.95 -17.22
N ALA A 106 -7.04 -12.55 -16.56
CA ALA A 106 -7.10 -11.64 -15.43
C ALA A 106 -7.67 -10.26 -15.83
N LEU A 107 -7.11 -9.65 -16.88
CA LEU A 107 -7.52 -8.31 -17.33
C LEU A 107 -8.93 -8.27 -17.92
N THR A 108 -9.40 -9.37 -18.51
CA THR A 108 -10.78 -9.53 -19.00
C THR A 108 -11.75 -10.03 -17.94
N PHE A 109 -11.29 -10.20 -16.69
CA PHE A 109 -12.10 -10.73 -15.59
C PHE A 109 -12.73 -12.11 -15.88
N SER A 110 -12.10 -12.91 -16.74
CA SER A 110 -12.51 -14.29 -17.10
C SER A 110 -11.71 -15.36 -16.37
N SER A 111 -10.66 -14.98 -15.62
CA SER A 111 -9.82 -15.93 -14.89
C SER A 111 -10.63 -16.76 -13.89
N PRO A 112 -10.39 -18.09 -13.82
CA PRO A 112 -11.02 -18.96 -12.82
C PRO A 112 -10.47 -18.71 -11.40
N THR A 113 -9.39 -17.94 -11.26
CA THR A 113 -8.76 -17.67 -9.97
C THR A 113 -9.53 -16.58 -9.18
N PRO A 114 -10.00 -16.87 -7.95
CA PRO A 114 -10.84 -15.94 -7.21
C PRO A 114 -10.09 -14.68 -6.74
N PHE A 115 -8.75 -14.73 -6.68
CA PHE A 115 -7.92 -13.59 -6.28
C PHE A 115 -7.73 -12.55 -7.39
N SER A 116 -7.84 -12.95 -8.66
CA SER A 116 -7.42 -12.12 -9.80
C SER A 116 -8.22 -10.82 -9.95
N PRO A 117 -9.57 -10.82 -9.86
CA PRO A 117 -10.38 -9.60 -9.95
C PRO A 117 -9.96 -8.51 -8.94
N PHE A 118 -9.58 -8.91 -7.73
CA PHE A 118 -9.17 -7.99 -6.67
C PHE A 118 -7.81 -7.36 -6.97
N GLY A 119 -6.87 -8.14 -7.53
CA GLY A 119 -5.55 -7.66 -7.95
C GLY A 119 -5.66 -6.65 -9.07
N VAL A 120 -6.43 -6.97 -10.12
CA VAL A 120 -6.67 -6.09 -11.28
C VAL A 120 -7.39 -4.80 -10.85
N THR A 121 -8.41 -4.91 -10.00
CA THR A 121 -9.12 -3.73 -9.46
C THR A 121 -8.19 -2.83 -8.65
N ALA A 122 -7.37 -3.40 -7.76
CA ALA A 122 -6.40 -2.63 -6.97
C ALA A 122 -5.34 -1.97 -7.85
N MET A 123 -4.82 -2.67 -8.88
CA MET A 123 -3.88 -2.14 -9.86
C MET A 123 -4.44 -0.90 -10.55
N TRP A 124 -5.66 -0.99 -11.10
CA TRP A 124 -6.29 0.15 -11.78
C TRP A 124 -6.54 1.32 -10.82
N ALA A 125 -6.94 1.05 -9.57
CA ALA A 125 -7.10 2.08 -8.56
C ALA A 125 -5.76 2.78 -8.23
N ILE A 126 -4.65 2.04 -8.18
CA ILE A 126 -3.30 2.61 -7.99
C ILE A 126 -2.92 3.50 -9.17
N PHE A 127 -3.11 3.04 -10.41
CA PHE A 127 -2.83 3.86 -11.60
C PHE A 127 -3.71 5.11 -11.65
N ALA A 128 -5.00 5.01 -11.29
CA ALA A 128 -5.89 6.15 -11.20
C ALA A 128 -5.41 7.18 -10.16
N VAL A 129 -5.01 6.71 -8.96
CA VAL A 129 -4.44 7.58 -7.91
C VAL A 129 -3.13 8.23 -8.36
N ALA A 130 -2.25 7.49 -9.02
CA ALA A 130 -0.98 7.99 -9.54
C ALA A 130 -1.19 9.07 -10.61
N LEU A 131 -2.09 8.81 -11.56
CA LEU A 131 -2.46 9.78 -12.60
C LEU A 131 -3.08 11.04 -11.99
N LEU A 132 -4.02 10.87 -11.04
CA LEU A 132 -4.61 11.99 -10.33
C LEU A 132 -3.52 12.79 -9.59
N ALA A 133 -2.54 12.12 -8.96
CA ALA A 133 -1.44 12.77 -8.26
C ALA A 133 -0.57 13.61 -9.21
N ALA A 134 -0.24 13.06 -10.38
CA ALA A 134 0.55 13.74 -11.41
C ALA A 134 -0.19 14.95 -11.99
N LEU A 135 -1.50 14.79 -12.27
CA LEU A 135 -2.34 15.84 -12.86
C LEU A 135 -2.90 16.84 -11.84
N ARG A 136 -2.79 16.56 -10.53
CA ARG A 136 -3.39 17.38 -9.46
C ARG A 136 -3.10 18.88 -9.60
N ARG A 137 -1.84 19.22 -9.90
CA ARG A 137 -1.42 20.63 -10.06
C ARG A 137 -1.99 21.25 -11.34
N ARG A 138 -2.02 20.50 -12.45
CA ARG A 138 -2.55 20.97 -13.74
C ARG A 138 -4.06 21.17 -13.69
N LEU A 139 -4.77 20.31 -12.96
CA LEU A 139 -6.22 20.36 -12.79
C LEU A 139 -6.67 21.35 -11.70
N GLY A 140 -5.76 22.05 -11.03
CA GLY A 140 -6.10 23.00 -9.97
C GLY A 140 -6.88 22.37 -8.79
N LEU A 141 -6.73 21.05 -8.55
CA LEU A 141 -7.58 20.33 -7.60
C LEU A 141 -7.37 20.84 -6.17
N ARG A 142 -8.46 21.39 -5.61
CA ARG A 142 -8.50 21.82 -4.21
C ARG A 142 -8.15 20.64 -3.29
N PRO A 143 -7.40 20.87 -2.19
CA PRO A 143 -7.01 19.80 -1.26
C PRO A 143 -8.20 19.00 -0.69
N ARG A 144 -9.38 19.61 -0.57
CA ARG A 144 -10.61 18.93 -0.14
C ARG A 144 -11.06 17.91 -1.18
N THR A 145 -11.24 18.34 -2.44
CA THR A 145 -11.64 17.47 -3.56
C THR A 145 -10.64 16.34 -3.77
N TRP A 146 -9.33 16.64 -3.70
CA TRP A 146 -8.28 15.62 -3.72
C TRP A 146 -8.51 14.52 -2.69
N ARG A 147 -8.79 14.88 -1.43
CA ARG A 147 -9.04 13.90 -0.36
C ARG A 147 -10.32 13.10 -0.61
N PHE A 148 -11.38 13.74 -1.07
CA PHE A 148 -12.64 13.05 -1.36
C PHE A 148 -12.51 11.99 -2.45
N ILE A 149 -11.62 12.18 -3.43
CA ILE A 149 -11.38 11.21 -4.50
C ILE A 149 -10.31 10.18 -4.08
N HIS A 150 -9.21 10.63 -3.48
CA HIS A 150 -8.10 9.76 -3.09
C HIS A 150 -8.49 8.75 -1.99
N MET A 151 -9.30 9.15 -1.01
CA MET A 151 -9.67 8.26 0.11
C MET A 151 -10.44 7.00 -0.32
N PRO A 152 -11.54 7.07 -1.08
CA PRO A 152 -12.23 5.86 -1.52
C PRO A 152 -11.34 4.98 -2.40
N LEU A 153 -10.53 5.56 -3.29
CA LEU A 153 -9.56 4.79 -4.07
C LEU A 153 -8.53 4.11 -3.18
N ALA A 154 -8.01 4.78 -2.15
CA ALA A 154 -7.09 4.16 -1.19
C ALA A 154 -7.72 2.98 -0.43
N ILE A 155 -9.03 3.05 -0.12
CA ILE A 155 -9.76 1.92 0.47
C ILE A 155 -9.84 0.75 -0.51
N VAL A 156 -10.19 1.01 -1.78
CA VAL A 156 -10.24 -0.02 -2.84
C VAL A 156 -8.88 -0.68 -3.02
N ILE A 157 -7.80 0.12 -3.03
CA ILE A 157 -6.42 -0.37 -3.13
C ILE A 157 -6.12 -1.31 -1.97
N VAL A 158 -6.35 -0.87 -0.73
CA VAL A 158 -6.02 -1.65 0.47
C VAL A 158 -6.86 -2.93 0.55
N ALA A 159 -8.18 -2.83 0.36
CA ALA A 159 -9.07 -3.98 0.42
C ALA A 159 -8.77 -4.98 -0.71
N GLY A 160 -8.62 -4.49 -1.94
CA GLY A 160 -8.30 -5.31 -3.10
C GLY A 160 -6.93 -6.00 -2.95
N SER A 161 -5.89 -5.28 -2.55
CA SER A 161 -4.56 -5.87 -2.32
C SER A 161 -4.56 -6.92 -1.21
N VAL A 162 -5.28 -6.69 -0.11
CA VAL A 162 -5.38 -7.66 0.99
C VAL A 162 -6.13 -8.92 0.55
N VAL A 163 -7.29 -8.78 -0.08
CA VAL A 163 -8.08 -9.94 -0.53
C VAL A 163 -7.31 -10.71 -1.61
N HIS A 164 -6.74 -10.00 -2.58
CA HIS A 164 -5.88 -10.59 -3.61
C HIS A 164 -4.75 -11.41 -2.98
N CYS A 165 -4.02 -10.82 -2.03
CA CYS A 165 -2.89 -11.50 -1.38
C CYS A 165 -3.34 -12.70 -0.52
N LEU A 166 -4.38 -12.55 0.30
CA LEU A 166 -4.83 -13.61 1.19
C LEU A 166 -5.31 -14.86 0.42
N LEU A 167 -5.97 -14.66 -0.72
CA LEU A 167 -6.49 -15.73 -1.58
C LEU A 167 -5.42 -16.41 -2.44
N ILE A 168 -4.21 -15.86 -2.54
CA ILE A 168 -3.10 -16.48 -3.29
C ILE A 168 -2.44 -17.55 -2.44
N GLU A 169 -2.41 -18.78 -2.91
CA GLU A 169 -1.46 -19.78 -2.44
C GLU A 169 -0.13 -19.59 -3.18
N GLY A 170 0.89 -19.14 -2.46
CA GLY A 170 2.16 -18.73 -3.08
C GLY A 170 3.31 -18.71 -2.08
N THR A 171 4.44 -18.13 -2.52
CA THR A 171 5.73 -18.23 -1.82
C THR A 171 5.73 -17.60 -0.43
N MET A 172 4.87 -16.59 -0.20
CA MET A 172 4.64 -16.04 1.13
C MET A 172 3.89 -17.05 1.99
N GLU A 173 4.58 -17.55 3.01
CA GLU A 173 4.01 -18.43 4.05
C GLU A 173 2.78 -17.78 4.71
N THR A 174 1.76 -18.60 5.00
CA THR A 174 0.41 -18.15 5.38
C THR A 174 0.41 -17.16 6.54
N ILE A 175 1.20 -17.43 7.59
CA ILE A 175 1.26 -16.56 8.77
C ILE A 175 1.89 -15.22 8.42
N SER A 176 3.06 -15.22 7.76
CA SER A 176 3.74 -13.98 7.34
C SER A 176 2.85 -13.08 6.47
N LYS A 177 2.11 -13.70 5.55
CA LYS A 177 1.18 -13.03 4.64
C LYS A 177 0.00 -12.42 5.38
N ALA A 178 -0.64 -13.20 6.26
CA ALA A 178 -1.77 -12.73 7.06
C ALA A 178 -1.36 -11.59 8.00
N ALA A 179 -0.18 -11.70 8.63
CA ALA A 179 0.36 -10.66 9.51
C ALA A 179 0.60 -9.34 8.75
N LEU A 180 1.22 -9.39 7.57
CA LEU A 180 1.44 -8.20 6.75
C LEU A 180 0.10 -7.55 6.32
N CYS A 181 -0.86 -8.35 5.87
CA CYS A 181 -2.20 -7.87 5.52
C CYS A 181 -2.91 -7.21 6.73
N ALA A 182 -2.83 -7.80 7.91
CA ALA A 182 -3.40 -7.24 9.13
C ALA A 182 -2.75 -5.89 9.49
N LEU A 183 -1.43 -5.76 9.33
CA LEU A 183 -0.72 -4.50 9.54
C LEU A 183 -1.15 -3.43 8.53
N VAL A 184 -1.31 -3.78 7.25
CA VAL A 184 -1.81 -2.86 6.20
C VAL A 184 -3.19 -2.32 6.56
N LEU A 185 -4.12 -3.21 6.95
CA LEU A 185 -5.46 -2.82 7.39
C LEU A 185 -5.40 -1.94 8.64
N ALA A 186 -4.67 -2.36 9.67
CA ALA A 186 -4.58 -1.65 10.93
C ALA A 186 -4.00 -0.24 10.75
N ALA A 187 -2.91 -0.09 9.99
CA ALA A 187 -2.31 1.19 9.69
C ALA A 187 -3.30 2.11 8.93
N THR A 188 -3.99 1.58 7.93
CA THR A 188 -4.96 2.33 7.14
C THR A 188 -6.14 2.81 7.98
N VAL A 189 -6.79 1.90 8.72
CA VAL A 189 -7.92 2.21 9.60
C VAL A 189 -7.52 3.24 10.65
N LYS A 190 -6.34 3.08 11.27
CA LYS A 190 -5.83 4.04 12.25
C LYS A 190 -5.72 5.46 11.68
N VAL A 191 -5.13 5.60 10.48
CA VAL A 191 -5.04 6.91 9.80
C VAL A 191 -6.42 7.48 9.54
N MET A 192 -7.36 6.67 9.08
CA MET A 192 -8.72 7.11 8.78
C MET A 192 -9.43 7.66 10.02
N ILE A 193 -9.35 6.94 11.15
CA ILE A 193 -9.93 7.35 12.43
C ILE A 193 -9.31 8.67 12.90
N ASP A 194 -7.97 8.76 12.91
CA ASP A 194 -7.29 9.97 13.36
C ASP A 194 -7.69 11.17 12.50
N LEU A 195 -7.71 11.04 11.17
CA LEU A 195 -8.12 12.12 10.28
C LEU A 195 -9.58 12.58 10.52
N GLN A 196 -10.49 11.65 10.81
CA GLN A 196 -11.88 11.98 11.14
C GLN A 196 -11.98 12.74 12.46
N VAL A 197 -11.28 12.28 13.51
CA VAL A 197 -11.24 12.96 14.83
C VAL A 197 -10.69 14.38 14.70
N TRP A 198 -9.59 14.55 13.97
CA TRP A 198 -9.01 15.88 13.72
C TRP A 198 -9.94 16.80 12.93
N ARG A 199 -10.69 16.26 11.96
CA ARG A 199 -11.70 17.03 11.21
C ARG A 199 -12.81 17.51 12.14
N LYS A 200 -13.36 16.63 12.98
CA LYS A 200 -14.43 16.96 13.94
C LYS A 200 -13.98 18.00 14.97
N ARG A 201 -12.74 17.93 15.47
CA ARG A 201 -12.19 18.93 16.39
C ARG A 201 -12.05 20.32 15.76
N ARG A 202 -11.70 20.39 14.47
CA ARG A 202 -11.57 21.66 13.75
C ARG A 202 -12.92 22.31 13.46
N THR A 203 -13.95 21.53 13.16
CA THR A 203 -15.31 22.08 12.96
C THR A 203 -15.86 22.65 14.27
N LEU A 204 -15.72 21.92 15.39
CA LEU A 204 -16.15 22.39 16.71
C LEU A 204 -15.41 23.67 17.17
N ARG A 205 -14.11 23.79 16.86
CA ARG A 205 -13.35 25.02 17.13
C ARG A 205 -13.76 26.19 16.24
N GLY A 206 -14.20 25.93 15.01
CA GLY A 206 -14.69 26.96 14.08
C GLY A 206 -16.07 27.49 14.46
N GLU A 207 -16.95 26.62 14.96
CA GLU A 207 -18.28 27.00 15.50
C GLU A 207 -18.16 27.83 16.79
N SER A 208 -17.17 27.54 17.63
CA SER A 208 -16.88 28.33 18.85
C SER A 208 -16.39 29.76 18.58
N THR A 209 -15.93 30.07 17.36
CA THR A 209 -15.38 31.38 16.98
C THR A 209 -16.31 32.21 16.11
N ALA A 210 -17.53 31.75 15.82
CA ALA A 210 -18.53 32.56 15.16
C ALA A 210 -19.15 33.54 16.19
N PRO A 211 -19.04 34.88 16.01
CA PRO A 211 -19.82 35.80 16.80
C PRO A 211 -21.30 35.58 16.48
N ARG A 212 -22.13 35.50 17.52
CA ARG A 212 -23.59 35.53 17.39
C ARG A 212 -24.06 36.89 16.87
#